data_AF-A0AAP0L0J6-F1
#
_entry.id   AF-A0AAP0L0J6-F1
#
_cell.length_a   1.000
_cell.length_b   1.000
_cell.length_c   1.000
_cell.angle_alpha   90.00
_cell.angle_beta   90.00
_cell.angle_gamma   90.00
#
_symmetry.space_group_name_H-M   'P 1'
#
loop_
_entity.id
_entity.type
_entity.pdbx_description
1 polymer ?
#
loop_
_entity_poly.entity_id
_entity_poly.type
_entity_poly.pdbx_seq_one_letter_code
_entity_poly.pdbx_strand_id
1 'polypeptide(L)'
;MVLIDASTRWSHVCLLSTRNVAFARLLAQIIKLRAQFPDNPIKTIRLDNAGEFHSQAFKNYCMSIGITIEHSVPHVHTQNGLA
;
A
#
# COMPACT_ATOMS: atom_id res chain seq x y z
N MET A 1 -9.84 -2.52 3.79
CA MET A 1 -8.41 -2.24 3.58
C MET A 1 -7.99 -1.19 4.58
N VAL A 2 -6.85 -1.42 5.23
CA VAL A 2 -6.26 -0.52 6.20
C VAL A 2 -4.89 -0.11 5.65
N LEU A 3 -4.60 1.18 5.66
CA LEU A 3 -3.30 1.75 5.32
C LEU A 3 -2.79 2.47 6.56
N ILE A 4 -1.56 2.18 6.97
CA ILE A 4 -0.94 2.83 8.12
C ILE A 4 0.41 3.39 7.70
N ASP A 5 0.59 4.68 7.94
CA ASP A 5 1.91 5.29 7.86
C ASP A 5 2.74 4.91 9.09
N ALA A 6 3.90 4.33 8.85
CA ALA A 6 4.77 3.83 9.91
C ALA A 6 5.36 4.97 10.77
N SER A 7 5.50 6.18 10.21
CA SER A 7 6.16 7.29 10.89
C SER A 7 5.23 8.09 11.80
N THR A 8 4.04 8.44 11.32
CA THR A 8 3.06 9.30 12.00
C THR A 8 1.95 8.53 12.70
N ARG A 9 1.85 7.21 12.44
CA ARG A 9 0.69 6.38 12.82
C ARG A 9 -0.63 6.84 12.21
N TRP A 10 -0.59 7.69 11.18
CA TRP A 10 -1.79 8.03 10.44
C TRP A 10 -2.36 6.77 9.80
N SER A 11 -3.65 6.52 10.02
CA SER A 11 -4.35 5.36 9.51
C SER A 11 -5.50 5.78 8.61
N HIS A 12 -5.66 5.10 7.49
CA HIS A 12 -6.83 5.22 6.63
C HIS A 12 -7.51 3.86 6.46
N VAL A 13 -8.79 3.81 6.81
CA VAL A 13 -9.62 2.62 6.71
C VAL A 13 -10.68 2.83 5.64
N CYS A 14 -10.80 1.86 4.73
CA CYS A 14 -11.94 1.82 3.81
C CYS A 14 -12.54 0.41 3.71
N LEU A 15 -13.87 0.38 3.69
CA LEU A 15 -14.62 -0.85 3.45
C LEU A 15 -14.54 -1.20 1.96
N LEU A 16 -14.32 -2.49 1.69
CA LEU A 16 -14.28 -3.02 0.33
C LEU A 16 -15.48 -3.94 0.16
N SER A 17 -16.25 -3.73 -0.90
CA SER A 17 -17.34 -4.64 -1.28
C SER A 17 -16.82 -6.00 -1.74
N THR A 18 -15.65 -6.02 -2.38
CA THR A 18 -14.97 -7.21 -2.92
C THR A 18 -13.46 -7.02 -2.89
N ARG A 19 -12.70 -8.12 -2.82
CA ARG A 19 -11.21 -8.07 -2.77
C ARG A 19 -10.59 -7.46 -4.03
N ASN A 20 -11.19 -7.67 -5.20
CA ASN A 20 -10.69 -7.11 -6.47
C ASN A 20 -10.75 -5.57 -6.55
N VAL A 21 -11.49 -4.90 -5.66
CA VAL A 21 -11.56 -3.42 -5.57
C VAL A 21 -10.41 -2.85 -4.72
N ALA A 22 -9.71 -3.69 -3.94
CA ALA A 22 -8.59 -3.26 -3.08
C ALA A 22 -7.54 -2.48 -3.86
N PHE A 23 -7.20 -2.98 -5.04
CA PHE A 23 -6.20 -2.39 -5.91
C PHE A 23 -6.55 -0.95 -6.33
N ALA A 24 -7.74 -0.75 -6.91
CA ALA A 24 -8.17 0.57 -7.36
C ALA A 24 -8.24 1.57 -6.20
N ARG A 25 -8.65 1.11 -5.01
CA ARG A 25 -8.66 1.93 -3.80
C ARG A 25 -7.25 2.28 -3.34
N LEU A 26 -6.31 1.35 -3.36
CA LEU A 26 -4.91 1.62 -3.02
C LEU A 26 -4.30 2.65 -3.97
N LEU A 27 -4.48 2.48 -5.28
CA LEU A 27 -3.96 3.40 -6.29
C LEU A 27 -4.51 4.82 -6.10
N ALA A 28 -5.81 4.95 -5.87
CA ALA A 28 -6.43 6.25 -5.59
C ALA A 28 -5.84 6.91 -4.34
N GLN A 29 -5.55 6.15 -3.29
CA GLN A 29 -4.91 6.67 -2.08
C GLN A 29 -3.46 7.10 -2.32
N ILE A 30 -2.68 6.34 -3.10
CA ILE A 30 -1.31 6.73 -3.48
C ILE A 30 -1.31 8.07 -4.21
N ILE A 31 -2.19 8.25 -5.20
CA ILE A 31 -2.31 9.50 -5.97
C ILE A 31 -2.68 10.66 -5.03
N LYS A 32 -3.68 10.46 -4.15
CA LYS A 32 -4.13 11.46 -3.19
C LYS A 32 -3.01 11.88 -2.23
N LEU A 33 -2.31 10.91 -1.63
CA LEU A 33 -1.24 11.19 -0.67
C LEU A 33 -0.08 11.94 -1.31
N ARG A 34 0.32 11.57 -2.54
CA ARG A 34 1.37 12.28 -3.27
C ARG A 34 0.99 13.72 -3.62
N ALA A 35 -0.27 13.96 -3.96
CA ALA A 35 -0.76 15.31 -4.23
C ALA A 35 -0.87 16.16 -2.96
N GLN A 36 -1.23 15.55 -1.82
CA GLN A 36 -1.37 16.25 -0.54
C GLN A 36 -0.03 16.54 0.14
N PHE A 37 0.98 15.68 -0.05
CA PHE A 37 2.27 15.76 0.63
C PHE A 37 3.43 15.71 -0.37
N PRO A 38 3.61 16.75 -1.21
CA PRO A 38 4.64 16.76 -2.25
C PRO A 38 6.06 16.67 -1.67
N ASP A 39 6.30 17.25 -0.50
CA ASP A 39 7.61 17.27 0.18
C ASP A 39 7.90 15.99 0.98
N ASN A 40 6.89 15.13 1.18
CA ASN A 40 7.00 13.88 1.90
C ASN A 40 6.51 12.71 1.03
N PRO A 41 7.21 12.42 -0.10
CA PRO A 41 6.78 11.38 -1.02
C PRO A 41 6.84 10.00 -0.35
N ILE A 42 5.88 9.16 -0.71
CA ILE A 42 5.89 7.74 -0.35
C ILE A 42 7.13 7.10 -0.96
N LYS A 43 8.00 6.51 -0.14
CA LYS A 43 9.22 5.82 -0.59
C LYS A 43 9.00 4.31 -0.77
N THR A 44 8.26 3.73 0.17
CA THR A 44 8.06 2.29 0.26
C THR A 44 6.61 2.00 0.62
N ILE A 45 6.03 0.99 -0.01
CA ILE A 45 4.75 0.40 0.39
C ILE A 45 5.02 -1.06 0.76
N ARG A 46 4.63 -1.44 1.97
CA ARG A 46 4.65 -2.84 2.41
C ARG A 46 3.25 -3.44 2.27
N LEU A 47 3.16 -4.55 1.56
CA LEU A 47 1.92 -5.28 1.34
C LEU A 47 2.01 -6.68 1.96
N ASP A 48 0.87 -7.21 2.35
CA ASP A 48 0.77 -8.64 2.66
C ASP A 48 0.87 -9.48 1.37
N ASN A 49 0.97 -10.80 1.53
CA ASN A 49 1.03 -11.72 0.39
C ASN A 49 -0.35 -12.11 -0.15
N ALA A 50 -1.39 -11.31 0.12
CA ALA A 50 -2.71 -11.61 -0.43
C ALA A 50 -2.69 -11.47 -1.96
N GLY A 51 -3.43 -12.36 -2.65
CA GLY A 51 -3.40 -12.45 -4.11
C GLY A 51 -3.80 -11.16 -4.82
N GLU A 52 -4.64 -10.33 -4.19
CA GLU A 52 -5.03 -9.00 -4.69
C GLU A 52 -3.85 -8.02 -4.84
N PHE A 53 -2.71 -8.27 -4.19
CA PHE A 53 -1.53 -7.41 -4.19
C PHE A 53 -0.36 -7.96 -5.00
N HIS A 54 -0.53 -9.09 -5.70
CA HIS A 54 0.52 -9.73 -6.51
C HIS A 54 0.50 -9.32 -8.00
N SER A 55 0.16 -8.06 -8.28
CA SER A 55 0.07 -7.55 -9.66
C SER A 55 1.43 -7.06 -10.17
N GLN A 56 1.98 -7.70 -11.21
CA GLN A 56 3.20 -7.23 -11.86
C GLN A 56 3.03 -5.82 -12.46
N ALA A 57 1.84 -5.53 -13.01
CA ALA A 57 1.53 -4.20 -13.53
C ALA A 57 1.59 -3.13 -12.43
N PHE A 58 1.13 -3.45 -11.22
CA PHE A 58 1.25 -2.55 -10.08
C PHE A 58 2.71 -2.34 -9.67
N LYS A 59 3.49 -3.42 -9.59
CA LYS A 59 4.91 -3.32 -9.27
C LYS A 59 5.62 -2.41 -10.26
N ASN A 60 5.35 -2.56 -11.55
CA ASN A 60 5.90 -1.72 -12.61
C ASN A 60 5.47 -0.26 -12.46
N TYR A 61 4.20 0.00 -12.15
CA TYR A 61 3.69 1.34 -11.87
C TYR A 61 4.42 1.98 -10.68
N CYS A 62 4.53 1.29 -9.55
CA CYS A 62 5.21 1.81 -8.37
C CYS A 62 6.68 2.12 -8.66
N MET A 63 7.38 1.22 -9.34
CA MET A 63 8.77 1.45 -9.74
C MET A 63 8.90 2.67 -10.66
N SER A 64 7.99 2.87 -11.62
CA SER A 64 8.06 4.02 -12.54
C SER A 64 7.86 5.37 -11.86
N ILE A 65 7.20 5.37 -10.70
CA ILE A 65 6.99 6.58 -9.88
C ILE A 65 7.91 6.67 -8.66
N GLY A 66 8.92 5.79 -8.56
CA GLY A 66 9.93 5.81 -7.50
C GLY A 66 9.50 5.21 -6.16
N ILE A 67 8.43 4.40 -6.14
CA ILE A 67 7.96 3.68 -4.95
C ILE A 67 8.47 2.24 -4.96
N THR A 68 9.14 1.84 -3.88
CA THR A 68 9.58 0.45 -3.66
C THR A 68 8.44 -0.37 -3.06
N ILE A 69 8.20 -1.57 -3.60
CA ILE A 69 7.24 -2.53 -3.03
C ILE A 69 7.99 -3.57 -2.20
N GLU A 70 7.60 -3.70 -0.94
CA GLU A 70 8.03 -4.77 -0.04
C GLU A 70 6.87 -5.72 0.23
N HIS A 71 7.17 -7.02 0.30
CA HIS A 71 6.21 -8.03 0.70
C HIS A 71 6.62 -8.59 2.06
N SER A 72 5.66 -8.73 2.98
CA SER A 72 5.90 -9.42 4.26
C SER A 72 6.27 -10.89 4.00
N VAL A 73 7.08 -11.47 4.89
CA VAL A 73 7.39 -12.91 4.84
C VAL A 73 6.09 -13.71 5.04
N PRO A 74 5.82 -14.75 4.22
CA PRO A 74 4.66 -15.61 4.40
C PRO A 74 4.58 -16.16 5.83
N HIS A 75 3.37 -16.23 6.40
CA HIS A 75 3.09 -16.79 7.72
C HIS A 75 3.75 -16.10 8.93
N VAL A 76 4.33 -14.90 8.74
CA VAL A 76 4.90 -14.08 9.82
C VAL A 76 4.02 -12.85 10.05
N HIS A 77 2.90 -13.04 10.77
CA HIS A 77 1.92 -11.97 11.03
C HIS A 77 2.50 -10.76 11.79
N THR A 78 3.61 -10.96 12.51
CA THR A 78 4.28 -9.90 13.28
C THR A 78 4.92 -8.82 12.41
N GLN A 79 5.26 -9.09 11.16
CA GLN A 79 5.86 -8.10 10.25
C GLN A 79 4.87 -7.03 9.77
N ASN A 80 3.57 -7.33 9.80
CA ASN A 80 2.50 -6.38 9.57
C ASN A 80 1.82 -5.97 10.88
N GLY A 81 2.43 -6.19 12.05
CA GLY A 81 1.80 -5.94 13.36
C GLY A 81 1.48 -4.48 13.69
N LEU A 82 1.81 -3.55 12.79
CA LEU A 82 1.37 -2.15 12.86
C LEU A 82 0.03 -1.90 12.15
N ALA A 83 -0.35 -2.79 11.23
CA ALA A 83 -1.54 -2.74 10.40
C ALA A 83 -2.72 -3.47 11.05
#